data_AF-V5HR00-F1
#
_entry.id   AF-V5HR00-F1
#
_cell.length_a   1.000
_cell.length_b   1.000
_cell.length_c   1.000
_cell.angle_alpha   90.00
_cell.angle_beta   90.00
_cell.angle_gamma   90.00
#
_symmetry.space_group_name_H-M   'P 1'
#
loop_
_entity.id
_entity.type
_entity.pdbx_description
1 polymer ?
#
loop_
_entity_poly.entity_id
_entity_poly.type
_entity_poly.pdbx_seq_one_letter_code
_entity_poly.pdbx_strand_id
1 'polypeptide(L)'
;MILKTFLSMLLLSPFQNGESSSWPLDTVNDCTKLIKEGGQIACNLTGEGDYDRMSVGNCWVTCTKGSNMFMLPDDECRRVLEPYAWAGYQKLFGKLPPFGFEDCDQEDIDRLRKWVKKWKEYREIAIKAMCSKKLKK
;
A
#
# COMPACT_ATOMS: atom_id res chain seq x y z
N MET A 1 -43.14 -24.14 -32.46
CA MET A 1 -42.87 -22.70 -32.31
C MET A 1 -42.47 -22.38 -30.85
N ILE A 2 -41.51 -23.13 -30.28
CA ILE A 2 -41.01 -22.98 -28.89
C ILE A 2 -39.46 -23.00 -28.87
N LEU A 3 -38.81 -23.14 -30.04
CA LEU A 3 -37.35 -23.17 -30.16
C LEU A 3 -36.74 -21.77 -30.40
N LYS A 4 -37.57 -20.76 -30.70
CA LYS A 4 -37.09 -19.38 -30.97
C LYS A 4 -37.03 -18.49 -29.73
N THR A 5 -37.63 -18.89 -28.61
CA THR A 5 -37.63 -18.11 -27.37
C THR A 5 -36.37 -18.34 -26.52
N PHE A 6 -35.73 -19.51 -26.63
CA PHE A 6 -34.49 -19.79 -25.89
C PHE A 6 -33.23 -19.13 -26.48
N LEU A 7 -33.25 -18.76 -27.76
CA LEU A 7 -32.10 -18.14 -28.42
C LEU A 7 -31.95 -16.63 -28.11
N SER A 8 -32.98 -16.00 -27.53
CA SER A 8 -32.97 -14.57 -27.22
C SER A 8 -32.43 -14.23 -25.82
N MET A 9 -32.18 -15.24 -24.97
CA MET A 9 -31.54 -15.05 -23.65
C MET A 9 -30.00 -15.08 -23.70
N LEU A 10 -29.40 -15.38 -24.85
CA LEU A 10 -27.93 -15.46 -25.01
C LEU A 10 -27.28 -14.15 -25.48
N LEU A 11 -28.04 -13.05 -25.62
CA LEU A 11 -27.54 -11.76 -26.11
C LEU A 11 -27.77 -10.58 -25.15
N LEU A 12 -27.95 -10.84 -23.86
CA LEU A 12 -27.87 -9.81 -22.83
C LEU A 12 -26.61 -10.04 -22.00
N SER A 13 -25.47 -9.69 -22.59
CA SER A 13 -24.36 -9.20 -21.80
C SER A 13 -24.66 -7.72 -21.47
N PRO A 14 -24.97 -7.35 -20.22
CA PRO A 14 -24.37 -6.18 -19.67
C PRO A 14 -22.96 -6.61 -19.24
N PHE A 15 -21.99 -6.67 -20.16
CA PHE A 15 -20.96 -5.63 -20.13
C PHE A 15 -21.57 -4.22 -19.96
N GLN A 16 -22.23 -3.99 -18.83
CA GLN A 16 -22.22 -2.67 -18.25
C GLN A 16 -20.80 -2.54 -17.75
N ASN A 17 -20.01 -1.88 -18.59
CA ASN A 17 -18.81 -1.15 -18.23
C ASN A 17 -18.58 -1.26 -16.73
N GLY A 18 -17.71 -2.18 -16.33
CA GLY A 18 -16.90 -1.92 -15.17
C GLY A 18 -16.10 -0.68 -15.54
N GLU A 19 -16.73 0.48 -15.42
CA GLU A 19 -16.04 1.69 -15.03
C GLU A 19 -15.27 1.18 -13.81
N SER A 20 -13.99 0.90 -14.05
CA SER A 20 -13.01 0.84 -12.98
C SER A 20 -13.26 2.14 -12.27
N SER A 21 -14.03 2.03 -11.20
CA SER A 21 -14.21 3.13 -10.31
C SER A 21 -12.81 3.30 -9.80
N SER A 22 -12.16 4.34 -10.32
CA SER A 22 -10.92 4.87 -9.82
C SER A 22 -11.26 5.40 -8.43
N TRP A 23 -11.55 4.50 -7.51
CA TRP A 23 -11.67 4.80 -6.11
C TRP A 23 -10.29 5.27 -5.71
N PRO A 24 -10.17 6.45 -5.09
CA PRO A 24 -8.88 6.94 -4.67
C PRO A 24 -8.30 5.91 -3.71
N LEU A 25 -7.13 5.37 -4.04
CA LEU A 25 -6.28 4.59 -3.15
C LEU A 25 -5.71 5.48 -2.02
N ASP A 26 -6.55 6.38 -1.49
CA ASP A 26 -6.20 7.56 -0.69
C ASP A 26 -7.23 7.77 0.43
N THR A 27 -7.79 6.69 1.00
CA THR A 27 -8.16 6.77 2.42
C THR A 27 -6.86 6.82 3.21
N VAL A 28 -6.32 8.03 3.38
CA VAL A 28 -5.06 8.29 4.08
C VAL A 28 -5.25 7.97 5.57
N ASN A 29 -5.10 6.70 5.93
CA ASN A 29 -4.99 6.27 7.32
C ASN A 29 -3.56 6.52 7.84
N ASP A 30 -3.35 6.39 9.14
CA ASP A 30 -2.05 6.70 9.74
C ASP A 30 -0.95 5.74 9.27
N CYS A 31 -1.29 4.48 8.95
CA CYS A 31 -0.36 3.53 8.34
C CYS A 31 0.14 4.03 6.97
N THR A 32 -0.76 4.45 6.08
CA THR A 32 -0.41 5.01 4.76
C THR A 32 0.52 6.23 4.90
N LYS A 33 0.28 7.10 5.89
CA LYS A 33 1.16 8.26 6.15
C LYS A 33 2.56 7.81 6.55
N LEU A 34 2.65 6.85 7.47
CA LEU A 34 3.94 6.34 7.95
C LEU A 34 4.72 5.61 6.85
N ILE A 35 4.04 4.84 6.01
CA ILE A 35 4.65 4.18 4.83
C ILE A 35 5.23 5.22 3.88
N LYS A 36 4.42 6.23 3.51
CA LYS A 36 4.87 7.35 2.65
C LYS A 36 6.07 8.06 3.29
N GLU A 37 6.04 8.34 4.59
CA GLU A 37 7.14 9.00 5.31
C GLU A 37 8.44 8.19 5.30
N GLY A 38 8.41 6.93 5.75
CA GLY A 38 9.62 6.13 5.81
C GLY A 38 10.14 5.77 4.42
N GLY A 39 9.25 5.54 3.45
CA GLY A 39 9.63 5.32 2.05
C GLY A 39 10.30 6.54 1.44
N GLN A 40 9.78 7.73 1.71
CA GLN A 40 10.39 8.98 1.28
C GLN A 40 11.81 9.14 1.84
N ILE A 41 12.04 8.76 3.10
CA ILE A 41 13.38 8.81 3.70
C ILE A 41 14.31 7.80 3.03
N ALA A 42 13.86 6.56 2.84
CA ALA A 42 14.66 5.50 2.24
C ALA A 42 15.07 5.82 0.79
N CYS A 43 14.12 6.26 -0.04
CA CYS A 43 14.35 6.64 -1.43
C CYS A 43 15.34 7.81 -1.54
N ASN A 44 15.13 8.87 -0.74
CA ASN A 44 16.03 10.03 -0.75
C ASN A 44 17.44 9.67 -0.27
N LEU A 45 17.54 8.83 0.77
CA LEU A 45 18.83 8.43 1.33
C LEU A 45 19.68 7.64 0.34
N THR A 46 19.05 6.85 -0.51
CA THR A 46 19.70 6.02 -1.53
C THR A 46 19.90 6.75 -2.87
N GLY A 47 19.36 7.98 -3.00
CA GLY A 47 19.47 8.76 -4.22
C GLY A 47 18.53 8.32 -5.34
N GLU A 48 17.51 7.52 -5.03
CA GLU A 48 16.55 6.98 -6.01
C GLU A 48 15.34 7.90 -6.25
N GLY A 49 15.44 9.16 -5.83
CA GLY A 49 14.37 10.14 -5.91
C GLY A 49 13.36 10.01 -4.77
N ASP A 50 12.12 10.38 -5.04
CA ASP A 50 11.03 10.38 -4.06
C ASP A 50 10.32 9.03 -3.98
N TYR A 51 9.49 8.86 -2.93
CA TYR A 51 8.54 7.75 -2.83
C TYR A 51 7.60 7.75 -4.05
N ASP A 52 7.41 6.58 -4.66
CA ASP A 52 6.46 6.38 -5.77
C ASP A 52 5.20 5.67 -5.29
N ARG A 53 5.35 4.41 -4.85
CA ARG A 53 4.23 3.56 -4.44
C ARG A 53 4.67 2.43 -3.53
N MET A 54 3.67 1.76 -2.93
CA MET A 54 3.81 0.52 -2.20
C MET A 54 3.22 -0.63 -3.03
N SER A 55 3.87 -1.78 -3.05
CA SER A 55 3.28 -3.05 -3.46
C SER A 55 2.79 -3.80 -2.22
N VAL A 56 1.47 -3.93 -2.07
CA VAL A 56 0.88 -4.75 -0.99
C VAL A 56 1.28 -6.21 -1.15
N GLY A 57 1.10 -6.77 -2.35
CA GLY A 57 1.36 -8.20 -2.60
C GLY A 57 2.81 -8.62 -2.40
N ASN A 58 3.76 -7.71 -2.62
CA ASN A 58 5.19 -8.00 -2.44
C ASN A 58 5.81 -7.36 -1.18
N CYS A 59 5.04 -6.58 -0.43
CA CYS A 59 5.45 -5.95 0.81
C CYS A 59 6.67 -5.02 0.75
N TRP A 60 6.73 -4.16 -0.27
CA TRP A 60 7.81 -3.16 -0.38
C TRP A 60 7.32 -1.82 -0.93
N VAL A 61 8.12 -0.78 -0.72
CA VAL A 61 7.96 0.50 -1.40
C VAL A 61 9.00 0.66 -2.52
N THR A 62 8.63 1.39 -3.56
CA THR A 62 9.48 1.73 -4.71
C THR A 62 9.68 3.24 -4.82
N CYS A 63 10.73 3.64 -5.54
CA CYS A 63 11.12 5.03 -5.73
C CYS A 63 10.94 5.48 -7.18
N THR A 64 10.87 6.79 -7.39
CA THR A 64 10.60 7.40 -8.70
C THR A 64 11.70 7.22 -9.74
N LYS A 65 12.97 7.03 -9.33
CA LYS A 65 14.13 7.02 -10.25
C LYS A 65 15.04 5.79 -10.10
N GLY A 66 14.67 4.82 -9.30
CA GLY A 66 15.51 3.67 -9.00
C GLY A 66 14.74 2.35 -8.94
N SER A 67 15.48 1.27 -8.68
CA SER A 67 14.95 -0.08 -8.67
C SER A 67 15.10 -0.77 -7.31
N ASN A 68 15.64 -0.08 -6.30
CA ASN A 68 15.68 -0.65 -4.96
C ASN A 68 14.25 -0.78 -4.42
N MET A 69 14.06 -1.86 -3.69
CA MET A 69 12.82 -2.20 -3.03
C MET A 69 13.07 -2.13 -1.54
N PHE A 70 12.32 -1.29 -0.83
CA PHE A 70 12.45 -1.15 0.62
C PHE A 70 11.32 -1.90 1.30
N MET A 71 11.68 -3.01 1.94
CA MET A 71 10.73 -3.89 2.61
C MET A 71 10.01 -3.14 3.75
N LEU A 72 8.71 -3.34 3.80
CA LEU A 72 7.89 -2.99 4.95
C LEU A 72 7.96 -4.12 5.99
N PRO A 73 7.59 -3.87 7.25
CA PRO A 73 7.41 -4.96 8.21
C PRO A 73 6.35 -5.95 7.69
N ASP A 74 6.63 -7.26 7.74
CA ASP A 74 5.89 -8.30 7.01
C ASP A 74 4.36 -8.29 7.22
N ASP A 75 3.92 -8.02 8.45
CA ASP A 75 2.50 -8.02 8.80
C ASP A 75 1.76 -6.78 8.26
N GLU A 76 2.46 -5.70 7.93
CA GLU A 76 1.88 -4.49 7.34
C GLU A 76 1.33 -4.73 5.93
N CYS A 77 1.63 -5.87 5.34
CA CYS A 77 1.23 -6.23 3.99
C CYS A 77 0.09 -7.26 3.98
N ARG A 78 -0.29 -7.74 5.17
CA ARG A 78 -1.48 -8.56 5.43
C ARG A 78 -2.68 -7.73 5.89
N ARG A 79 -2.52 -6.41 5.95
CA ARG A 79 -3.54 -5.45 6.38
C ARG A 79 -4.76 -5.40 5.47
N VAL A 80 -4.65 -5.87 4.23
CA VAL A 80 -5.81 -5.97 3.33
C VAL A 80 -6.74 -7.06 3.83
N LEU A 81 -7.98 -6.66 4.14
CA LEU A 81 -8.99 -7.57 4.67
C LEU A 81 -9.27 -8.72 3.70
N GLU A 82 -8.90 -9.92 4.11
CA GLU A 82 -9.10 -11.13 3.32
C GLU A 82 -10.61 -11.46 3.12
N PRO A 83 -10.98 -12.12 2.01
CA PRO A 83 -12.39 -12.43 1.70
C PRO A 83 -13.15 -13.14 2.82
N TYR A 84 -12.48 -14.00 3.60
CA TYR A 84 -13.11 -14.71 4.71
C TYR A 84 -13.59 -13.77 5.83
N ALA A 85 -12.95 -12.61 6.00
CA ALA A 85 -13.29 -11.62 7.02
C ALA A 85 -14.40 -10.64 6.58
N TRP A 86 -14.77 -10.64 5.30
CA TRP A 86 -15.79 -9.73 4.75
C TRP A 86 -17.17 -9.98 5.33
N ALA A 87 -17.52 -11.23 5.61
CA ALA A 87 -18.79 -11.58 6.25
C ALA A 87 -18.89 -10.99 7.68
N GLY A 88 -17.79 -10.99 8.42
CA GLY A 88 -17.70 -10.37 9.74
C GLY A 88 -17.86 -8.86 9.66
N TYR A 89 -17.15 -8.22 8.73
CA TYR A 89 -17.28 -6.79 8.45
C TYR A 89 -18.73 -6.40 8.09
N GLN A 90 -19.35 -7.15 7.18
CA GLN A 90 -20.72 -6.87 6.74
C GLN A 90 -21.74 -6.99 7.89
N LYS A 91 -21.54 -7.97 8.79
CA LYS A 91 -22.39 -8.11 9.98
C LYS A 91 -22.26 -6.93 10.94
N LEU A 92 -21.07 -6.36 11.09
CA LEU A 92 -20.79 -5.25 12.01
C LEU A 92 -21.25 -3.89 11.46
N PHE A 93 -21.01 -3.63 10.18
CA PHE A 93 -21.19 -2.31 9.58
C PHE A 93 -22.38 -2.22 8.63
N GLY A 94 -23.09 -3.32 8.37
CA GLY A 94 -24.25 -3.37 7.47
C GLY A 94 -23.92 -3.15 5.99
N LYS A 95 -22.64 -3.11 5.63
CA LYS A 95 -22.13 -2.88 4.28
C LYS A 95 -20.87 -3.70 4.04
N LEU A 96 -20.56 -4.00 2.77
CA LEU A 96 -19.29 -4.64 2.41
C LEU A 96 -18.11 -3.68 2.66
N PRO A 97 -16.93 -4.21 3.00
CA PRO A 97 -15.72 -3.40 3.07
C PRO A 97 -15.40 -2.81 1.68
N PRO A 98 -14.83 -1.60 1.62
CA PRO A 98 -14.25 -1.08 0.38
C PRO A 98 -13.24 -2.07 -0.21
N PHE A 99 -13.10 -2.10 -1.53
CA PHE A 99 -12.04 -2.87 -2.18
C PHE A 99 -10.67 -2.38 -1.71
N GLY A 100 -9.81 -3.30 -1.25
CA GLY A 100 -8.51 -2.95 -0.68
C GLY A 100 -8.59 -2.32 0.72
N PHE A 101 -9.67 -2.56 1.48
CA PHE A 101 -9.76 -2.10 2.87
C PHE A 101 -8.56 -2.60 3.67
N GLU A 102 -7.73 -1.65 4.13
CA GLU A 102 -6.62 -1.91 5.03
C GLU A 102 -7.08 -1.71 6.46
N ASP A 103 -7.03 -2.77 7.26
CA ASP A 103 -7.04 -2.64 8.71
C ASP A 103 -5.73 -1.98 9.14
N CYS A 104 -5.81 -0.96 9.99
CA CYS A 104 -4.66 -0.19 10.46
C CYS A 104 -4.87 0.02 11.95
N ASP A 105 -4.53 -1.01 12.71
CA ASP A 105 -4.71 -1.00 14.15
C ASP A 105 -3.53 -0.31 14.87
N GLN A 106 -3.60 -0.23 16.20
CA GLN A 106 -2.54 0.43 16.96
C GLN A 106 -1.21 -0.33 16.91
N GLU A 107 -1.25 -1.66 16.76
CA GLU A 107 -0.06 -2.49 16.64
C GLU A 107 0.66 -2.22 15.32
N ASP A 108 -0.10 -2.14 14.21
CA ASP A 108 0.40 -1.76 12.89
C ASP A 108 1.04 -0.37 12.92
N ILE A 109 0.34 0.61 13.49
CA ILE A 109 0.84 1.98 13.64
C ILE A 109 2.17 1.99 14.41
N ASP A 110 2.29 1.23 15.49
CA ASP A 110 3.50 1.21 16.32
C ASP A 110 4.67 0.50 15.63
N ARG A 111 4.40 -0.52 14.82
CA ARG A 111 5.39 -1.19 13.98
C ARG A 111 5.90 -0.27 12.87
N LEU A 112 5.01 0.41 12.17
CA LEU A 112 5.40 1.40 11.16
C LEU A 112 6.15 2.60 11.76
N ARG A 113 5.76 3.08 12.95
CA ARG A 113 6.54 4.11 13.67
C ARG A 113 7.96 3.66 13.97
N LYS A 114 8.15 2.41 14.40
CA LYS A 114 9.49 1.83 14.62
C LYS A 114 10.28 1.76 13.31
N TRP A 115 9.64 1.36 12.22
CA TRP A 115 10.25 1.32 10.89
C TRP A 115 10.68 2.71 10.40
N VAL A 116 9.81 3.71 10.49
CA VAL A 116 10.14 5.12 10.18
C VAL A 116 11.29 5.62 11.05
N LYS A 117 11.25 5.34 12.35
CA LYS A 117 12.32 5.73 13.29
C LYS A 117 13.68 5.16 12.87
N LYS A 118 13.74 3.86 12.50
CA LYS A 118 14.97 3.23 11.99
C LYS A 118 15.50 3.95 10.76
N TRP A 119 14.65 4.31 9.80
CA TRP A 119 15.08 5.06 8.61
C TRP A 119 15.61 6.46 8.93
N LYS A 120 15.01 7.15 9.90
CA LYS A 120 15.55 8.43 10.42
C LYS A 120 16.93 8.24 11.04
N GLU A 121 17.11 7.23 11.89
CA GLU A 121 18.40 6.91 12.49
C GLU A 121 19.46 6.55 11.44
N TYR A 122 19.10 5.74 10.44
CA TYR A 122 19.99 5.43 9.32
C TYR A 122 20.41 6.66 8.54
N ARG A 123 19.50 7.60 8.29
CA ARG A 123 19.82 8.87 7.64
C ARG A 123 20.86 9.66 8.43
N GLU A 124 20.71 9.79 9.74
CA GLU A 124 21.68 10.49 10.59
C GLU A 124 23.05 9.80 10.58
N ILE A 125 23.08 8.47 10.69
CA ILE A 125 24.31 7.68 10.62
C ILE A 125 25.00 7.87 9.27
N ALA A 126 24.26 7.81 8.17
CA ALA A 126 24.77 7.97 6.83
C ALA A 126 25.33 9.38 6.60
N ILE A 127 24.62 10.43 7.02
CA ILE A 127 25.10 11.82 6.97
C ILE A 127 26.40 11.95 7.77
N LYS A 128 26.44 11.45 9.00
CA LYS A 128 27.65 11.49 9.83
C LYS A 128 28.81 10.75 9.18
N ALA A 129 28.58 9.55 8.65
CA ALA A 129 29.61 8.73 8.00
C ALA A 129 30.16 9.38 6.71
N MET A 130 29.30 9.98 5.89
CA MET A 130 29.71 10.64 4.65
C MET A 130 30.36 12.00 4.90
N CYS A 131 29.81 12.81 5.79
CA CYS A 131 30.29 14.17 6.05
C CYS A 131 31.51 14.22 6.98
N SER A 132 31.69 13.26 7.90
CA SER A 132 32.89 13.19 8.75
C SER A 132 34.18 12.97 7.95
N LYS A 133 34.09 12.37 6.76
CA LYS A 133 35.22 12.24 5.83
C LYS A 133 35.59 13.55 5.12
N LYS A 134 34.68 14.52 5.06
CA LYS A 134 34.88 15.81 4.36
C LYS A 134 35.66 16.84 5.20
N LEU A 135 35.73 16.66 6.53
CA LEU A 135 36.43 17.55 7.46
C LEU A 135 37.88 17.12 7.75
N LYS A 136 38.34 15.98 7.22
CA LYS A 136 39.69 15.45 7.41
C LYS A 136 40.58 15.56 6.15
N LYS A 137 40.17 16.38 5.18
CA LYS A 137 40.86 16.57 3.90
C LYS A 137 41.06 18.06 3.67
#